data_AF-A0AAD4EE75-F1
#
_entry.id   AF-A0AAD4EE75-F1
#
_cell.length_a   1.000
_cell.length_b   1.000
_cell.length_c   1.000
_cell.angle_alpha   90.00
_cell.angle_beta   90.00
_cell.angle_gamma   90.00
#
_symmetry.space_group_name_H-M   'P 1'
#
loop_
_entity.id
_entity.type
_entity.pdbx_description
1 polymer ?
#
loop_
_entity_poly.entity_id
_entity_poly.type
_entity_poly.pdbx_seq_one_letter_code
_entity_poly.pdbx_strand_id
1 'polypeptide(L)'
;RIRQSVAQFLQRCGLQYKNITLDEAWLSECSEEAINRGYPMDAILPYMAVGVAIMSNAYIHLPDRATKIWICLFTAVATCIDDMTKAEDLVHLYCFNERFMNCQPHGHPVMNALDELLREVACHYPAPVSNLIVTSSLDFMTSSLLDNETKDMPISLQAPSYPEYSRLLSGLSTTYGLCIFPSTLPLREYVQCIPDLAIVINHTNDILSYYKEEIDCETVNYLSLMAASRALTKQDALSDLIEKTVRAHHNALEFLRPRPVAYNAYVAFFDGYVKFHATLKRYKLEEVMSEMSSS
;
A
#
# COMPACT_ATOMS: atom_id res chain seq x y z
N ARG A 1 21.78 9.87 -8.62
CA ARG A 1 20.70 10.86 -8.34
C ARG A 1 19.56 10.22 -7.58
N ILE A 2 18.87 9.20 -8.12
CA ILE A 2 17.80 8.44 -7.39
C ILE A 2 18.23 7.99 -5.99
N ARG A 3 19.42 7.37 -5.88
CA ARG A 3 19.98 6.94 -4.58
C ARG A 3 20.09 8.06 -3.56
N GLN A 4 20.60 9.22 -3.96
CA GLN A 4 20.73 10.39 -3.10
C GLN A 4 19.35 10.91 -2.66
N SER A 5 18.38 10.93 -3.57
CA SER A 5 17.00 11.33 -3.26
C SER A 5 16.35 10.39 -2.25
N VAL A 6 16.50 9.07 -2.41
CA VAL A 6 16.00 8.06 -1.45
C VAL A 6 16.69 8.20 -0.09
N ALA A 7 18.01 8.33 -0.05
CA ALA A 7 18.75 8.51 1.19
C ALA A 7 18.36 9.81 1.93
N GLN A 8 18.20 10.92 1.19
CA GLN A 8 17.72 12.19 1.75
C GLN A 8 16.29 12.07 2.28
N PHE A 9 15.40 11.39 1.55
CA PHE A 9 14.04 11.13 2.02
C PHE A 9 14.04 10.37 3.36
N LEU A 10 14.76 9.25 3.45
CA LEU A 10 14.87 8.48 4.68
C LEU A 10 15.43 9.32 5.83
N GLN A 11 16.51 10.06 5.59
CA GLN A 11 17.12 10.93 6.59
C GLN A 11 16.15 12.01 7.10
N ARG A 12 15.42 12.67 6.20
CA ARG A 12 14.45 13.73 6.54
C ARG A 12 13.24 13.23 7.31
N CYS A 13 12.92 11.94 7.20
CA CYS A 13 11.88 11.29 7.99
C CYS A 13 12.42 10.62 9.27
N GLY A 14 13.72 10.74 9.57
CA GLY A 14 14.34 10.07 10.73
C GLY A 14 14.39 8.55 10.60
N LEU A 15 14.31 8.02 9.37
CA LEU A 15 14.30 6.59 9.07
C LEU A 15 15.70 6.11 8.69
N GLN A 16 15.94 4.81 8.90
CA GLN A 16 17.20 4.17 8.51
C GLN A 16 16.91 2.90 7.71
N TYR A 17 17.64 2.73 6.60
CA TYR A 17 17.63 1.47 5.89
C TYR A 17 18.32 0.39 6.73
N LYS A 18 17.69 -0.78 6.81
CA LYS A 18 18.26 -1.98 7.40
C LYS A 18 17.92 -3.13 6.46
N ASN A 19 18.89 -4.00 6.22
CA ASN A 19 18.61 -5.25 5.53
C ASN A 19 17.82 -6.15 6.48
N ILE A 20 16.64 -6.58 6.05
CA ILE A 20 15.70 -7.39 6.84
C ILE A 20 15.38 -8.64 6.04
N THR A 21 15.37 -9.79 6.71
CA THR A 21 14.94 -11.06 6.12
C THR A 21 13.47 -11.29 6.39
N LEU A 22 12.80 -11.99 5.48
CA LEU A 22 11.42 -12.41 5.66
C LEU A 22 11.30 -13.33 6.88
N ASP A 23 10.21 -13.20 7.64
CA ASP A 23 9.92 -14.10 8.76
C ASP A 23 9.29 -15.39 8.23
N GLU A 24 10.09 -16.46 8.19
CA GLU A 24 9.69 -17.78 7.69
C GLU A 24 8.60 -18.44 8.56
N ALA A 25 8.55 -18.13 9.86
CA ALA A 25 7.52 -18.68 10.74
C ALA A 25 6.16 -18.07 10.42
N TRP A 26 6.11 -16.74 10.24
CA TRP A 26 4.90 -16.07 9.78
C TRP A 26 4.52 -16.49 8.35
N LEU A 27 5.49 -16.73 7.47
CA LEU A 27 5.20 -17.23 6.12
C LEU A 27 4.51 -18.59 6.15
N SER A 28 5.04 -19.53 6.94
CA SER A 28 4.41 -20.85 7.11
C SER A 28 3.00 -20.71 7.68
N GLU A 29 2.83 -19.95 8.76
CA GLU A 29 1.56 -19.79 9.45
C GLU A 29 0.49 -19.13 8.57
N CYS A 30 0.80 -18.00 7.94
CA CYS A 30 -0.17 -17.29 7.10
C CYS A 30 -0.51 -18.09 5.83
N SER A 31 0.43 -18.88 5.30
CA SER A 31 0.16 -19.76 4.16
C SER A 31 -0.75 -20.92 4.56
N GLU A 32 -0.55 -21.50 5.75
CA GLU A 32 -1.44 -22.54 6.29
C GLU A 32 -2.85 -21.99 6.53
N GLU A 33 -2.98 -20.77 7.07
CA GLU A 33 -4.29 -20.14 7.20
C GLU A 33 -4.98 -19.93 5.84
N ALA A 34 -4.25 -19.45 4.83
CA ALA A 34 -4.80 -19.30 3.48
C ALA A 34 -5.31 -20.63 2.90
N ILE A 35 -4.57 -21.72 3.13
CA ILE A 35 -4.99 -23.08 2.74
C ILE A 35 -6.27 -23.50 3.50
N ASN A 36 -6.32 -23.27 4.80
CA ASN A 36 -7.48 -23.63 5.64
C ASN A 36 -8.74 -22.87 5.23
N ARG A 37 -8.60 -21.63 4.76
CA ARG A 37 -9.69 -20.82 4.19
C ARG A 37 -10.06 -21.21 2.75
N GLY A 38 -9.32 -22.14 2.14
CA GLY A 38 -9.55 -22.59 0.77
C GLY A 38 -9.18 -21.54 -0.29
N TYR A 39 -8.26 -20.62 0.02
CA TYR A 39 -7.82 -19.61 -0.93
C TYR A 39 -7.02 -20.25 -2.08
N PRO A 40 -7.06 -19.66 -3.29
CA PRO A 40 -6.43 -20.23 -4.47
C PRO A 40 -4.91 -20.07 -4.42
N MET A 41 -4.23 -20.96 -3.67
CA MET A 41 -2.79 -20.87 -3.42
C MET A 41 -1.95 -20.84 -4.69
N ASP A 42 -2.37 -21.52 -5.76
CA ASP A 42 -1.67 -21.45 -7.06
C ASP A 42 -1.55 -20.01 -7.60
N ALA A 43 -2.51 -19.15 -7.28
CA ALA A 43 -2.51 -17.74 -7.67
C ALA A 43 -1.87 -16.84 -6.60
N ILE A 44 -2.16 -17.06 -5.32
CA ILE A 44 -1.76 -16.11 -4.26
C ILE A 44 -0.39 -16.42 -3.63
N LEU A 45 0.14 -17.64 -3.77
CA LEU A 45 1.41 -18.05 -3.17
C LEU A 45 2.58 -17.11 -3.51
N PRO A 46 2.76 -16.62 -4.76
CA PRO A 46 3.81 -15.65 -5.10
C PRO A 46 3.74 -14.34 -4.30
N TYR A 47 2.55 -14.00 -3.78
CA TYR A 47 2.25 -12.76 -3.08
C TYR A 47 2.23 -12.91 -1.55
N MET A 48 2.30 -14.14 -1.03
CA MET A 48 2.31 -14.39 0.41
C MET A 48 3.52 -13.73 1.10
N ALA A 49 4.68 -13.72 0.46
CA ALA A 49 5.85 -13.01 0.96
C ALA A 49 5.59 -11.50 1.13
N VAL A 50 4.78 -10.89 0.25
CA VAL A 50 4.40 -9.47 0.34
C VAL A 50 3.50 -9.24 1.55
N GLY A 51 2.47 -10.06 1.72
CA GLY A 51 1.57 -10.01 2.87
C GLY A 51 2.29 -10.19 4.21
N VAL A 52 3.19 -11.17 4.27
CA VAL A 52 3.98 -11.46 5.48
C VAL A 52 4.95 -10.34 5.78
N ALA A 53 5.67 -9.83 4.77
CA ALA A 53 6.62 -8.74 4.96
C ALA A 53 5.93 -7.47 5.48
N ILE A 54 4.76 -7.09 4.94
CA ILE A 54 4.07 -5.89 5.43
C ILE A 54 3.53 -6.10 6.84
N MET A 55 2.92 -7.25 7.12
CA MET A 55 2.33 -7.56 8.42
C MET A 55 3.40 -7.61 9.52
N SER A 56 4.46 -8.40 9.30
CA SER A 56 5.50 -8.66 10.31
C SER A 56 6.43 -7.48 10.55
N ASN A 57 6.56 -6.56 9.59
CA ASN A 57 7.38 -5.36 9.76
C ASN A 57 6.54 -4.13 10.15
N ALA A 58 5.47 -3.84 9.41
CA ALA A 58 4.71 -2.59 9.54
C ALA A 58 3.54 -2.68 10.52
N TYR A 59 2.99 -3.86 10.79
CA TYR A 59 1.81 -4.02 11.64
C TYR A 59 2.03 -4.90 12.87
N ILE A 60 3.28 -5.27 13.16
CA ILE A 60 3.60 -6.17 14.28
C ILE A 60 3.19 -5.61 15.65
N HIS A 61 3.14 -4.28 15.78
CA HIS A 61 2.72 -3.55 16.98
C HIS A 61 1.23 -3.72 17.30
N LEU A 62 0.41 -4.16 16.34
CA LEU A 62 -0.99 -4.43 16.62
C LEU A 62 -1.12 -5.58 17.63
N PRO A 63 -2.02 -5.46 18.62
CA PRO A 63 -2.12 -6.45 19.69
C PRO A 63 -2.80 -7.74 19.22
N ASP A 64 -3.78 -7.63 18.33
CA ASP A 64 -4.59 -8.77 17.89
C ASP A 64 -3.90 -9.56 16.78
N ARG A 65 -3.79 -10.88 16.98
CA ARG A 65 -3.15 -11.78 16.03
C ARG A 65 -4.04 -12.04 14.81
N ALA A 66 -5.35 -12.15 14.99
CA ALA A 66 -6.26 -12.38 13.88
C ALA A 66 -6.27 -11.20 12.91
N THR A 67 -6.27 -9.95 13.40
CA THR A 67 -6.11 -8.75 12.57
C THR A 67 -4.80 -8.76 11.79
N LYS A 68 -3.68 -9.18 12.41
CA LYS A 68 -2.40 -9.28 11.70
C LYS A 68 -2.46 -10.29 10.55
N ILE A 69 -2.99 -11.49 10.79
CA ILE A 69 -3.17 -12.51 9.75
C ILE A 69 -4.10 -11.99 8.65
N TRP A 70 -5.21 -11.33 9.01
CA TRP A 70 -6.11 -10.70 8.06
C TRP A 70 -5.40 -9.66 7.17
N ILE A 71 -4.57 -8.77 7.75
CA ILE A 71 -3.75 -7.81 6.97
C ILE A 71 -2.82 -8.55 6.00
N CYS A 72 -2.18 -9.63 6.44
CA CYS A 72 -1.29 -10.43 5.58
C CYS A 72 -2.07 -11.00 4.37
N LEU A 73 -3.20 -11.66 4.61
CA LEU A 73 -4.01 -12.28 3.57
C LEU A 73 -4.61 -11.23 2.63
N PHE A 74 -5.14 -10.14 3.19
CA PHE A 74 -5.65 -9.00 2.43
C PHE A 74 -4.58 -8.42 1.50
N THR A 75 -3.37 -8.15 1.99
CA THR A 75 -2.30 -7.63 1.14
C THR A 75 -1.87 -8.63 0.07
N ALA A 76 -1.76 -9.93 0.39
CA ALA A 76 -1.39 -10.94 -0.59
C ALA A 76 -2.42 -11.04 -1.72
N VAL A 77 -3.71 -11.09 -1.37
CA VAL A 77 -4.82 -11.13 -2.34
C VAL A 77 -4.90 -9.84 -3.15
N ALA A 78 -4.81 -8.67 -2.52
CA ALA A 78 -4.85 -7.38 -3.22
C ALA A 78 -3.67 -7.23 -4.20
N THR A 79 -2.46 -7.65 -3.80
CA THR A 79 -1.28 -7.61 -4.69
C THR A 79 -1.43 -8.60 -5.85
N CYS A 80 -2.02 -9.77 -5.61
CA CYS A 80 -2.34 -10.72 -6.68
C CYS A 80 -3.31 -10.11 -7.70
N ILE A 81 -4.32 -9.37 -7.24
CA ILE A 81 -5.28 -8.68 -8.10
C ILE A 81 -4.64 -7.53 -8.88
N ASP A 82 -3.76 -6.75 -8.24
CA ASP A 82 -3.03 -5.64 -8.89
C ASP A 82 -2.22 -6.12 -10.11
N ASP A 83 -1.63 -7.32 -10.01
CA ASP A 83 -0.85 -7.93 -11.09
C ASP A 83 -1.72 -8.65 -12.16
N MET A 84 -3.05 -8.73 -11.99
CA MET A 84 -3.96 -9.33 -12.97
C MET A 84 -4.12 -8.43 -14.19
N THR A 85 -3.23 -8.60 -15.16
CA THR A 85 -3.17 -7.78 -16.38
C THR A 85 -3.83 -8.45 -17.60
N LYS A 86 -4.28 -9.70 -17.48
CA LYS A 86 -4.88 -10.44 -18.60
C LYS A 86 -6.35 -10.10 -18.78
N ALA A 87 -6.79 -9.97 -20.02
CA ALA A 87 -8.19 -9.66 -20.37
C ALA A 87 -9.21 -10.64 -19.75
N GLU A 88 -8.84 -11.92 -19.61
CA GLU A 88 -9.67 -12.96 -18.98
C GLU A 88 -9.90 -12.71 -17.47
N ASP A 89 -8.93 -12.10 -16.79
CA ASP A 89 -9.04 -11.75 -15.37
C ASP A 89 -9.81 -10.43 -15.20
N LEU A 90 -9.57 -9.45 -16.09
CA LEU A 90 -10.18 -8.12 -16.05
C LEU A 90 -11.70 -8.16 -16.10
N VAL A 91 -12.31 -9.10 -16.84
CA VAL A 91 -13.79 -9.23 -16.93
C VAL A 91 -14.44 -9.42 -15.54
N HIS A 92 -13.72 -10.06 -14.60
CA HIS A 92 -14.22 -10.29 -13.26
C HIS A 92 -14.12 -9.04 -12.38
N LEU A 93 -13.18 -8.13 -12.66
CA LEU A 93 -13.06 -6.84 -11.98
C LEU A 93 -14.27 -5.94 -12.26
N TYR A 94 -14.78 -5.92 -13.49
CA TYR A 94 -15.90 -5.04 -13.90
C TYR A 94 -17.17 -5.26 -13.07
N CYS A 95 -17.45 -6.52 -12.70
CA CYS A 95 -18.63 -6.88 -11.94
C CYS A 95 -18.35 -6.99 -10.42
N PHE A 96 -17.12 -6.81 -9.95
CA PHE A 96 -16.77 -7.11 -8.55
C PHE A 96 -17.60 -6.28 -7.57
N ASN A 97 -17.59 -4.95 -7.71
CA ASN A 97 -18.30 -4.06 -6.79
C ASN A 97 -19.82 -4.33 -6.79
N GLU A 98 -20.41 -4.52 -7.97
CA GLU A 98 -21.83 -4.87 -8.12
C GLU A 98 -22.16 -6.18 -7.40
N ARG A 99 -21.36 -7.22 -7.62
CA ARG A 99 -21.58 -8.54 -7.00
C ARG A 99 -21.35 -8.51 -5.50
N PHE A 100 -20.32 -7.80 -5.04
CA PHE A 100 -20.04 -7.60 -3.62
C PHE A 100 -21.25 -6.99 -2.90
N MET A 101 -21.81 -5.90 -3.44
CA MET A 101 -22.99 -5.22 -2.89
C MET A 101 -24.25 -6.09 -2.90
N ASN A 102 -24.42 -6.94 -3.92
CA ASN A 102 -25.58 -7.82 -4.06
C ASN A 102 -25.38 -9.21 -3.41
N CYS A 103 -24.26 -9.45 -2.72
CA CYS A 103 -23.90 -10.74 -2.15
C CYS A 103 -23.95 -11.88 -3.18
N GLN A 104 -23.53 -11.60 -4.42
CA GLN A 104 -23.52 -12.56 -5.52
C GLN A 104 -22.16 -13.27 -5.61
N PRO A 105 -22.13 -14.54 -6.07
CA PRO A 105 -20.87 -15.25 -6.27
C PRO A 105 -19.96 -14.56 -7.29
N HIS A 106 -18.65 -14.52 -7.00
CA HIS A 106 -17.67 -14.06 -7.97
C HIS A 106 -17.27 -15.20 -8.92
N GLY A 107 -17.01 -14.84 -10.18
CA GLY A 107 -16.62 -15.80 -11.21
C GLY A 107 -15.16 -16.26 -11.10
N HIS A 108 -14.40 -15.75 -10.13
CA HIS A 108 -12.97 -15.95 -10.02
C HIS A 108 -12.57 -16.23 -8.56
N PRO A 109 -11.80 -17.30 -8.25
CA PRO A 109 -11.45 -17.69 -6.89
C PRO A 109 -10.78 -16.60 -6.06
N VAL A 110 -9.87 -15.81 -6.66
CA VAL A 110 -9.17 -14.71 -5.95
C VAL A 110 -10.16 -13.59 -5.57
N MET A 111 -11.19 -13.36 -6.39
CA MET A 111 -12.24 -12.38 -6.08
C MET A 111 -13.13 -12.86 -4.94
N ASN A 112 -13.41 -14.16 -4.87
CA ASN A 112 -14.11 -14.74 -3.72
C ASN A 112 -13.30 -14.56 -2.42
N ALA A 113 -11.97 -14.75 -2.47
CA ALA A 113 -11.10 -14.50 -1.32
C ALA A 113 -11.11 -13.03 -0.88
N LEU A 114 -11.06 -12.08 -1.83
CA LEU A 114 -11.15 -10.64 -1.50
C LEU A 114 -12.52 -10.30 -0.88
N ASP A 115 -13.62 -10.78 -1.47
CA ASP A 115 -14.97 -10.56 -0.95
C ASP A 115 -15.10 -11.03 0.50
N GLU A 116 -14.63 -12.25 0.81
CA GLU A 116 -14.62 -12.80 2.16
C GLU A 116 -13.85 -11.89 3.13
N LEU A 117 -12.63 -11.50 2.77
CA LEU A 117 -11.79 -10.62 3.58
C LEU A 117 -12.44 -9.25 3.81
N LEU A 118 -13.14 -8.69 2.81
CA LEU A 118 -13.87 -7.43 2.95
C LEU A 118 -15.08 -7.55 3.88
N ARG A 119 -15.77 -8.70 3.88
CA ARG A 119 -16.87 -8.96 4.82
C ARG A 119 -16.37 -9.18 6.26
N GLU A 120 -15.16 -9.71 6.41
CA GLU A 120 -14.52 -9.97 7.71
C GLU A 120 -14.03 -8.68 8.41
N VAL A 121 -13.88 -7.55 7.70
CA VAL A 121 -13.33 -6.29 8.29
C VAL A 121 -14.05 -5.87 9.58
N ALA A 122 -15.36 -6.09 9.68
CA ALA A 122 -16.16 -5.75 10.85
C ALA A 122 -15.80 -6.59 12.11
N CYS A 123 -15.13 -7.73 11.93
CA CYS A 123 -14.58 -8.53 13.03
C CYS A 123 -13.31 -7.90 13.63
N HIS A 124 -12.60 -7.06 12.86
CA HIS A 124 -11.31 -6.48 13.26
C HIS A 124 -11.40 -5.03 13.69
N TYR A 125 -12.33 -4.25 13.12
CA TYR A 125 -12.41 -2.81 13.33
C TYR A 125 -13.83 -2.34 13.66
N PRO A 126 -13.98 -1.18 14.34
CA PRO A 126 -15.30 -0.59 14.58
C PRO A 126 -15.92 -0.09 13.28
N ALA A 127 -17.26 -0.06 13.24
CA ALA A 127 -18.04 0.17 12.02
C ALA A 127 -17.58 1.36 11.13
N PRO A 128 -17.29 2.57 11.66
CA PRO A 128 -16.82 3.66 10.79
C PRO A 128 -15.50 3.36 10.09
N VAL A 129 -14.59 2.66 10.76
CA VAL A 129 -13.29 2.25 10.20
C VAL A 129 -13.50 1.14 9.19
N SER A 130 -14.32 0.14 9.51
CA SER A 130 -14.63 -0.96 8.60
C SER A 130 -15.26 -0.45 7.30
N ASN A 131 -16.19 0.50 7.38
CA ASN A 131 -16.81 1.11 6.21
C ASN A 131 -15.78 1.79 5.31
N LEU A 132 -14.86 2.56 5.89
CA LEU A 132 -13.81 3.26 5.13
C LEU A 132 -12.81 2.29 4.49
N ILE A 133 -12.44 1.21 5.19
CA ILE A 133 -11.60 0.14 4.63
C ILE A 133 -12.30 -0.52 3.45
N VAL A 134 -13.58 -0.90 3.59
CA VAL A 134 -14.34 -1.53 2.51
C VAL A 134 -14.46 -0.57 1.33
N THR A 135 -14.84 0.69 1.53
CA THR A 135 -14.95 1.67 0.43
C THR A 135 -13.61 1.89 -0.27
N SER A 136 -12.51 2.05 0.47
CA SER A 136 -11.18 2.21 -0.14
C SER A 136 -10.76 0.98 -0.94
N SER A 137 -11.17 -0.22 -0.54
CA SER A 137 -10.91 -1.45 -1.31
C SER A 137 -11.78 -1.56 -2.56
N LEU A 138 -13.03 -1.09 -2.52
CA LEU A 138 -13.90 -1.01 -3.70
C LEU A 138 -13.41 0.06 -4.70
N ASP A 139 -12.81 1.15 -4.20
CA ASP A 139 -12.13 2.16 -5.01
C ASP A 139 -10.91 1.57 -5.73
N PHE A 140 -10.12 0.73 -5.05
CA PHE A 140 -9.00 0.00 -5.66
C PHE A 140 -9.45 -0.92 -6.80
N MET A 141 -10.54 -1.68 -6.60
CA MET A 141 -11.10 -2.50 -7.68
C MET A 141 -11.55 -1.64 -8.86
N THR A 142 -12.10 -0.45 -8.58
CA THR A 142 -12.51 0.51 -9.61
C THR A 142 -11.32 1.12 -10.34
N SER A 143 -10.20 1.37 -9.65
CA SER A 143 -9.02 1.96 -10.30
C SER A 143 -8.42 1.04 -11.35
N SER A 144 -8.40 -0.28 -11.13
CA SER A 144 -7.94 -1.22 -12.16
C SER A 144 -8.79 -1.14 -13.44
N LEU A 145 -10.08 -0.84 -13.32
CA LEU A 145 -10.95 -0.59 -14.46
C LEU A 145 -10.62 0.75 -15.13
N LEU A 146 -10.39 1.80 -14.34
CA LEU A 146 -9.99 3.11 -14.85
C LEU A 146 -8.68 3.01 -15.64
N ASP A 147 -7.69 2.29 -15.13
CA ASP A 147 -6.40 2.11 -15.80
C ASP A 147 -6.56 1.41 -17.16
N ASN A 148 -7.48 0.45 -17.26
CA ASN A 148 -7.81 -0.21 -18.51
C ASN A 148 -8.58 0.70 -19.49
N GLU A 149 -9.63 1.40 -19.02
CA GLU A 149 -10.47 2.28 -19.84
C GLU A 149 -9.75 3.55 -20.30
N THR A 150 -8.78 4.01 -19.52
CA THR A 150 -7.98 5.21 -19.82
C THR A 150 -6.60 4.86 -20.37
N LYS A 151 -6.40 3.60 -20.80
CA LYS A 151 -5.17 3.18 -21.44
C LYS A 151 -4.90 4.06 -22.67
N ASP A 152 -3.68 4.58 -22.75
CA ASP A 152 -3.21 5.50 -23.79
C ASP A 152 -3.91 6.88 -23.83
N MET A 153 -4.74 7.20 -22.81
CA MET A 153 -5.37 8.51 -22.69
C MET A 153 -4.32 9.62 -22.46
N PRO A 154 -4.34 10.71 -23.26
CA PRO A 154 -3.47 11.85 -23.00
C PRO A 154 -3.79 12.53 -21.68
N ILE A 155 -2.75 12.81 -20.89
CA ILE A 155 -2.89 13.51 -19.61
C ILE A 155 -3.00 15.01 -19.83
N SER A 156 -4.10 15.62 -19.40
CA SER A 156 -4.35 17.05 -19.54
C SER A 156 -3.58 17.86 -18.48
N LEU A 157 -2.84 18.87 -18.94
CA LEU A 157 -2.23 19.90 -18.07
C LEU A 157 -3.28 20.75 -17.33
N GLN A 158 -4.54 20.76 -17.80
CA GLN A 158 -5.64 21.45 -17.13
C GLN A 158 -6.28 20.63 -16.00
N ALA A 159 -5.80 19.40 -15.77
CA ALA A 159 -6.29 18.50 -14.71
C ALA A 159 -5.19 18.11 -13.69
N PRO A 160 -4.57 19.08 -12.98
CA PRO A 160 -3.40 18.85 -12.14
C PRO A 160 -3.64 17.94 -10.92
N SER A 161 -4.91 17.74 -10.54
CA SER A 161 -5.32 16.88 -9.42
C SER A 161 -5.57 15.42 -9.81
N TYR A 162 -5.68 15.13 -11.12
CA TYR A 162 -5.97 13.78 -11.60
C TYR A 162 -4.95 12.73 -11.15
N PRO A 163 -3.61 12.98 -11.19
CA PRO A 163 -2.64 12.01 -10.70
C PRO A 163 -2.86 11.61 -9.24
N GLU A 164 -3.11 12.60 -8.38
CA GLU A 164 -3.30 12.38 -6.94
C GLU A 164 -4.60 11.62 -6.67
N TYR A 165 -5.66 11.93 -7.42
CA TYR A 165 -6.93 11.21 -7.34
C TYR A 165 -6.81 9.76 -7.80
N SER A 166 -6.23 9.52 -8.99
CA SER A 166 -5.98 8.16 -9.51
C SER A 166 -5.17 7.34 -8.53
N ARG A 167 -4.09 7.90 -7.96
CA ARG A 167 -3.24 7.23 -6.98
C ARG A 167 -3.94 6.97 -5.64
N LEU A 168 -4.86 7.84 -5.22
CA LEU A 168 -5.66 7.62 -4.01
C LEU A 168 -6.57 6.39 -4.16
N LEU A 169 -7.20 6.23 -5.33
CA LEU A 169 -8.05 5.07 -5.61
C LEU A 169 -7.24 3.77 -5.66
N SER A 170 -6.12 3.74 -6.38
CA SER A 170 -5.33 2.52 -6.58
C SER A 170 -4.43 2.12 -5.41
N GLY A 171 -4.15 3.04 -4.49
CA GLY A 171 -3.11 2.82 -3.50
C GLY A 171 -3.49 2.08 -2.23
N LEU A 172 -4.80 1.87 -1.98
CA LEU A 172 -5.31 1.32 -0.71
C LEU A 172 -4.78 2.08 0.53
N SER A 173 -4.33 3.32 0.36
CA SER A 173 -3.60 4.04 1.41
C SER A 173 -4.50 4.48 2.56
N THR A 174 -5.79 4.68 2.29
CA THR A 174 -6.80 4.86 3.34
C THR A 174 -6.97 3.57 4.16
N THR A 175 -7.10 2.41 3.51
CA THR A 175 -7.15 1.10 4.20
C THR A 175 -5.93 0.88 5.07
N TYR A 176 -4.73 1.00 4.50
CA TYR A 176 -3.49 0.81 5.25
C TYR A 176 -3.32 1.84 6.37
N GLY A 177 -3.65 3.11 6.12
CA GLY A 177 -3.59 4.17 7.14
C GLY A 177 -4.52 3.93 8.33
N LEU A 178 -5.70 3.36 8.10
CA LEU A 178 -6.64 2.99 9.15
C LEU A 178 -6.17 1.76 9.94
N CYS A 179 -5.56 0.78 9.26
CA CYS A 179 -5.02 -0.44 9.88
C CYS A 179 -3.84 -0.18 10.83
N ILE A 180 -3.23 1.01 10.81
CA ILE A 180 -2.14 1.38 11.72
C ILE A 180 -2.59 1.33 13.18
N PHE A 181 -3.85 1.67 13.45
CA PHE A 181 -4.34 1.94 14.79
C PHE A 181 -5.08 0.74 15.38
N PRO A 182 -4.82 0.38 16.66
CA PRO A 182 -5.57 -0.68 17.32
C PRO A 182 -7.08 -0.40 17.31
N SER A 183 -7.90 -1.43 17.13
CA SER A 183 -9.36 -1.31 17.05
C SER A 183 -10.01 -0.74 18.31
N THR A 184 -9.34 -0.84 19.46
CA THR A 184 -9.74 -0.24 20.73
C THR A 184 -9.50 1.27 20.81
N LEU A 185 -8.70 1.84 19.91
CA LEU A 185 -8.38 3.27 19.90
C LEU A 185 -9.54 4.06 19.27
N PRO A 186 -10.10 5.08 19.96
CA PRO A 186 -11.20 5.87 19.39
C PRO A 186 -10.80 6.58 18.10
N LEU A 187 -11.64 6.51 17.07
CA LEU A 187 -11.40 7.10 15.75
C LEU A 187 -10.96 8.58 15.80
N ARG A 188 -11.55 9.37 16.72
CA ARG A 188 -11.22 10.79 16.91
C ARG A 188 -9.76 11.07 17.29
N GLU A 189 -9.03 10.06 17.77
CA GLU A 189 -7.61 10.19 18.13
C GLU A 189 -6.70 10.23 16.90
N TYR A 190 -7.14 9.75 15.74
CA TYR A 190 -6.26 9.65 14.57
C TYR A 190 -6.91 10.03 13.24
N VAL A 191 -8.25 10.11 13.15
CA VAL A 191 -8.93 10.30 11.86
C VAL A 191 -8.48 11.53 11.08
N GLN A 192 -8.11 12.62 11.76
CA GLN A 192 -7.69 13.86 11.09
C GLN A 192 -6.32 13.73 10.40
N CYS A 193 -5.46 12.80 10.81
CA CYS A 193 -4.19 12.58 10.11
C CYS A 193 -4.29 11.54 9.00
N ILE A 194 -5.43 10.85 8.81
CA ILE A 194 -5.59 9.86 7.73
C ILE A 194 -5.26 10.42 6.33
N PRO A 195 -5.64 11.67 5.96
CA PRO A 195 -5.22 12.24 4.68
C PRO A 195 -3.69 12.39 4.54
N ASP A 196 -3.00 12.84 5.59
CA ASP A 196 -1.54 12.92 5.60
C ASP A 196 -0.91 11.51 5.53
N LEU A 197 -1.48 10.54 6.24
CA LEU A 197 -1.02 9.15 6.20
C LEU A 197 -1.22 8.52 4.83
N ALA A 198 -2.31 8.83 4.13
CA ALA A 198 -2.55 8.37 2.77
C ALA A 198 -1.46 8.86 1.80
N ILE A 199 -1.06 10.12 1.93
CA ILE A 199 0.09 10.70 1.21
C ILE A 199 1.37 9.96 1.58
N VAL A 200 1.64 9.79 2.88
CA VAL A 200 2.85 9.11 3.35
C VAL A 200 2.95 7.70 2.77
N ILE A 201 1.88 6.92 2.83
CA ILE A 201 1.88 5.51 2.39
C ILE A 201 2.10 5.42 0.88
N ASN A 202 1.25 6.06 0.08
CA ASN A 202 1.35 5.98 -1.38
C ASN A 202 2.68 6.51 -1.89
N HIS A 203 3.07 7.70 -1.43
CA HIS A 203 4.27 8.33 -1.96
C HIS A 203 5.53 7.64 -1.47
N THR A 204 5.57 7.09 -0.25
CA THR A 204 6.71 6.29 0.20
C THR A 204 6.87 5.06 -0.68
N ASN A 205 5.77 4.39 -1.04
CA ASN A 205 5.82 3.29 -2.00
C ASN A 205 6.39 3.76 -3.34
N ASP A 206 5.86 4.83 -3.92
CA ASP A 206 6.31 5.38 -5.19
C ASP A 206 7.80 5.83 -5.16
N ILE A 207 8.26 6.42 -4.06
CA ILE A 207 9.66 6.84 -3.87
C ILE A 207 10.59 5.62 -3.79
N LEU A 208 10.20 4.59 -3.03
CA LEU A 208 11.02 3.41 -2.79
C LEU A 208 10.95 2.38 -3.94
N SER A 209 9.89 2.40 -4.74
CA SER A 209 9.77 1.59 -5.96
C SER A 209 10.40 2.25 -7.17
N TYR A 210 10.55 3.58 -7.20
CA TYR A 210 10.99 4.31 -8.40
C TYR A 210 12.26 3.73 -9.06
N TYR A 211 13.24 3.28 -8.27
CA TYR A 211 14.45 2.66 -8.83
C TYR A 211 14.14 1.40 -9.65
N LYS A 212 13.25 0.50 -9.17
CA LYS A 212 12.85 -0.69 -9.94
C LYS A 212 12.06 -0.31 -11.20
N GLU A 213 11.22 0.72 -11.11
CA GLU A 213 10.35 1.12 -12.20
C GLU A 213 11.16 1.72 -13.36
N GLU A 214 12.21 2.49 -13.05
CA GLU A 214 13.08 3.07 -14.08
C GLU A 214 13.92 2.02 -14.82
N ILE A 215 14.45 1.02 -14.12
CA ILE A 215 15.25 -0.04 -14.75
C ILE A 215 14.38 -1.04 -15.52
N ASP A 216 13.13 -1.23 -15.11
CA ASP A 216 12.14 -2.08 -15.80
C ASP A 216 11.43 -1.29 -16.93
N CYS A 217 11.83 -0.03 -17.16
CA CYS A 217 11.28 0.87 -18.17
C CYS A 217 9.76 1.07 -18.05
N GLU A 218 9.22 1.03 -16.83
CA GLU A 218 7.81 1.30 -16.57
C GLU A 218 7.51 2.77 -16.88
N THR A 219 6.57 3.00 -17.81
CA THR A 219 6.14 4.34 -18.25
C THR A 219 4.79 4.74 -17.67
N VAL A 220 4.06 3.79 -17.10
CA VAL A 220 2.74 3.96 -16.49
C VAL A 220 2.89 3.79 -14.99
N ASN A 221 3.35 4.85 -14.33
CA ASN A 221 3.42 4.93 -12.87
C ASN A 221 3.08 6.36 -12.41
N TYR A 222 2.82 6.51 -11.11
CA TYR A 222 2.39 7.79 -10.55
C TYR A 222 3.39 8.92 -10.81
N LEU A 223 4.70 8.65 -10.75
CA LEU A 223 5.72 9.66 -10.99
C LEU A 223 5.71 10.16 -12.44
N SER A 224 5.53 9.25 -13.40
CA SER A 224 5.43 9.57 -14.83
C SER A 224 4.15 10.38 -15.10
N LEU A 225 3.04 10.00 -14.47
CA LEU A 225 1.76 10.72 -14.54
C LEU A 225 1.86 12.14 -13.95
N MET A 226 2.51 12.28 -12.79
CA MET A 226 2.78 13.56 -12.15
C MET A 226 3.68 14.45 -13.02
N ALA A 227 4.77 13.90 -13.55
CA ALA A 227 5.70 14.62 -14.44
C ALA A 227 4.99 15.13 -15.69
N ALA A 228 4.17 14.29 -16.34
CA ALA A 228 3.38 14.66 -17.50
C ALA A 228 2.35 15.75 -17.19
N SER A 229 1.58 15.60 -16.11
CA SER A 229 0.51 16.56 -15.74
C SER A 229 1.01 17.95 -15.35
N ARG A 230 2.28 18.08 -14.95
CA ARG A 230 2.89 19.33 -14.47
C ARG A 230 4.01 19.85 -15.37
N ALA A 231 4.26 19.20 -16.51
CA ALA A 231 5.37 19.51 -17.41
C ALA A 231 6.74 19.54 -16.69
N LEU A 232 6.96 18.59 -15.77
CA LEU A 232 8.19 18.44 -15.00
C LEU A 232 9.09 17.34 -15.58
N THR A 233 10.37 17.37 -15.25
CA THR A 233 11.20 16.17 -15.40
C THR A 233 10.83 15.13 -14.33
N LYS A 234 11.10 13.84 -14.58
CA LYS A 234 10.90 12.80 -13.54
C LYS A 234 11.71 13.10 -12.26
N GLN A 235 12.88 13.71 -12.39
CA GLN A 235 13.71 14.10 -11.25
C GLN A 235 13.07 15.23 -10.42
N ASP A 236 12.47 16.23 -11.08
CA ASP A 236 11.77 17.32 -10.40
C ASP A 236 10.49 16.80 -9.74
N ALA A 237 9.74 15.93 -10.43
CA ALA A 237 8.57 15.25 -9.87
C ALA A 237 8.94 14.43 -8.62
N LEU A 238 10.07 13.71 -8.62
CA LEU A 238 10.56 12.97 -7.45
C LEU A 238 10.91 13.90 -6.29
N SER A 239 11.51 15.05 -6.58
CA SER A 239 11.88 16.05 -5.56
C SER A 239 10.64 16.64 -4.91
N ASP A 240 9.63 17.02 -5.70
CA ASP A 240 8.32 17.48 -5.23
C ASP A 240 7.60 16.40 -4.41
N LEU A 241 7.70 15.14 -4.87
CA LEU A 241 7.10 14.00 -4.20
C LEU A 241 7.67 13.80 -2.79
N ILE A 242 9.01 13.82 -2.68
CA ILE A 242 9.73 13.72 -1.41
C ILE A 242 9.33 14.87 -0.48
N GLU A 243 9.29 16.11 -0.98
CA GLU A 243 8.93 17.27 -0.17
C GLU A 243 7.50 17.14 0.41
N LYS A 244 6.54 16.77 -0.45
CA LYS A 244 5.15 16.57 -0.04
C LYS A 244 5.03 15.45 1.00
N THR A 245 5.77 14.36 0.83
CA THR A 245 5.76 13.20 1.74
C THR A 245 6.36 13.55 3.10
N VAL A 246 7.51 14.23 3.11
CA VAL A 246 8.16 14.68 4.36
C VAL A 246 7.27 15.65 5.12
N ARG A 247 6.59 16.58 4.44
CA ARG A 247 5.64 17.49 5.08
C ARG A 247 4.46 16.75 5.70
N ALA A 248 3.84 15.82 4.95
CA ALA A 248 2.72 15.02 5.46
C ALA A 248 3.12 14.17 6.68
N HIS A 249 4.33 13.59 6.66
CA HIS A 249 4.90 12.87 7.79
C HIS A 249 5.00 13.76 9.05
N HIS A 250 5.56 14.97 8.92
CA HIS A 250 5.67 15.89 10.05
C HIS A 250 4.31 16.38 10.56
N ASN A 251 3.36 16.66 9.67
CA ASN A 251 1.98 17.00 10.05
C ASN A 251 1.34 15.89 10.90
N ALA A 252 1.47 14.63 10.45
CA ALA A 252 0.95 13.47 11.17
C ALA A 252 1.62 13.33 12.55
N LEU A 253 2.95 13.49 12.66
CA LEU A 253 3.65 13.47 13.94
C LEU A 253 3.18 14.59 14.88
N GLU A 254 3.06 15.83 14.38
CA GLU A 254 2.63 16.97 15.18
C GLU A 254 1.20 16.78 15.69
N PHE A 255 0.29 16.32 14.82
CA PHE A 255 -1.08 16.00 15.19
C PHE A 255 -1.13 14.87 16.23
N LEU A 256 -0.35 13.80 16.05
CA LEU A 256 -0.40 12.64 16.95
C LEU A 256 0.38 12.85 18.26
N ARG A 257 1.26 13.86 18.35
CA ARG A 257 2.12 14.14 19.52
C ARG A 257 1.40 14.11 20.89
N PRO A 258 0.20 14.70 21.08
CA PRO A 258 -0.51 14.62 22.36
C PRO A 258 -1.21 13.28 22.62
N ARG A 259 -1.07 12.29 21.71
CA ARG A 259 -1.82 11.02 21.69
C ARG A 259 -0.85 9.84 21.64
N PRO A 260 -0.23 9.45 22.76
CA PRO A 260 0.93 8.57 22.77
C PRO A 260 0.68 7.19 22.15
N VAL A 261 -0.51 6.61 22.32
CA VAL A 261 -0.85 5.30 21.72
C VAL A 261 -0.90 5.42 20.18
N ALA A 262 -1.56 6.46 19.67
CA ALA A 262 -1.68 6.71 18.24
C ALA A 262 -0.32 7.08 17.61
N TYR A 263 0.45 7.92 18.29
CA TYR A 263 1.79 8.33 17.90
C TYR A 263 2.73 7.12 17.79
N ASN A 264 2.79 6.28 18.82
CA ASN A 264 3.67 5.11 18.83
C ASN A 264 3.26 4.08 17.76
N ALA A 265 1.96 3.90 17.52
CA ALA A 265 1.47 3.02 16.46
C ALA A 265 1.92 3.53 15.07
N TYR A 266 1.81 4.82 14.80
CA TYR A 266 2.26 5.41 13.54
C TYR A 266 3.78 5.33 13.36
N VAL A 267 4.56 5.66 14.38
CA VAL A 267 6.03 5.60 14.30
C VAL A 267 6.50 4.16 14.08
N ALA A 268 5.93 3.20 14.80
CA ALA A 268 6.23 1.77 14.61
C ALA A 268 5.85 1.31 13.20
N PHE A 269 4.67 1.71 12.71
CA PHE A 269 4.25 1.42 11.36
C PHE A 269 5.21 1.99 10.31
N PHE A 270 5.60 3.26 10.41
CA PHE A 270 6.36 3.91 9.34
C PHE A 270 7.80 3.37 9.25
N ASP A 271 8.45 3.11 10.38
CA ASP A 271 9.73 2.39 10.43
C ASP A 271 9.59 0.98 9.84
N GLY A 272 8.52 0.26 10.23
CA GLY A 272 8.18 -1.04 9.69
C GLY A 272 7.87 -1.05 8.19
N TYR A 273 7.27 0.01 7.67
CA TYR A 273 6.92 0.13 6.26
C TYR A 273 8.16 0.30 5.37
N VAL A 274 9.20 0.98 5.87
CA VAL A 274 10.52 1.00 5.21
C VAL A 274 11.17 -0.38 5.24
N LYS A 275 11.11 -1.08 6.39
CA LYS A 275 11.64 -2.45 6.52
C LYS A 275 10.92 -3.44 5.60
N PHE A 276 9.62 -3.30 5.40
CA PHE A 276 8.85 -4.05 4.40
C PHE A 276 9.46 -3.90 2.99
N HIS A 277 9.73 -2.67 2.55
CA HIS A 277 10.38 -2.43 1.26
C HIS A 277 11.81 -2.99 1.22
N ALA A 278 12.55 -2.94 2.33
CA ALA A 278 13.89 -3.51 2.41
C ALA A 278 13.90 -5.06 2.42
N THR A 279 12.83 -5.69 2.88
CA THR A 279 12.69 -7.16 2.95
C THR A 279 12.45 -7.77 1.57
N LEU A 280 11.67 -7.08 0.73
CA LEU A 280 11.28 -7.58 -0.57
C LEU A 280 12.31 -7.17 -1.64
N LYS A 281 13.06 -8.15 -2.13
CA LYS A 281 14.06 -8.00 -3.21
C LYS A 281 13.50 -7.31 -4.46
N ARG A 282 12.18 -7.35 -4.69
CA ARG A 282 11.52 -6.70 -5.83
C ARG A 282 11.82 -5.19 -5.93
N TYR A 283 12.09 -4.52 -4.81
CA TYR A 283 12.39 -3.08 -4.79
C TYR A 283 13.87 -2.75 -5.03
N LYS A 284 14.77 -3.76 -4.98
CA LYS A 284 16.22 -3.63 -5.23
C LYS A 284 16.87 -2.52 -4.37
N LEU A 285 16.37 -2.28 -3.17
CA LEU A 285 16.86 -1.21 -2.28
C LEU A 285 18.28 -1.47 -1.80
N GLU A 286 18.72 -2.73 -1.74
CA GLU A 286 20.09 -3.09 -1.46
C GLU A 286 21.07 -2.47 -2.46
N GLU A 287 20.72 -2.39 -3.75
CA GLU A 287 21.55 -1.75 -4.78
C GLU A 287 21.58 -0.23 -4.63
N VAL A 288 20.51 0.35 -4.08
CA VAL A 288 20.37 1.78 -3.83
C VAL A 288 21.19 2.19 -2.60
N MET A 289 21.22 1.35 -1.57
CA MET A 289 21.74 1.67 -0.24
C MET A 289 23.14 1.12 0.08
N SER A 290 23.58 0.00 -0.53
CA SER A 290 24.83 -0.68 -0.14
C SER A 290 26.13 0.08 -0.48
N GLU A 291 26.10 0.98 -1.48
CA GLU A 291 27.28 1.76 -1.87
C GLU A 291 27.59 2.96 -0.93
N MET A 292 26.77 3.20 0.11
CA MET A 292 27.06 4.21 1.14
C MET A 292 28.02 3.72 2.23
N SER A 293 28.27 2.42 2.33
CA SER A 293 29.19 1.84 3.33
C SER A 293 30.68 2.06 2.99
N SER A 294 30.95 2.67 1.84
CA SER A 294 32.26 2.76 1.19
C SER A 294 32.79 4.19 1.07
N SER A 295 32.11 5.18 1.67
CA SER A 295 32.46 6.61 1.59
C SER A 295 32.54 7.26 2.96
#